data_AF-A0A195EDA3-F1
#
_entry.id   AF-A0A195EDA3-F1
#
_cell.length_a   1.000
_cell.length_b   1.000
_cell.length_c   1.000
_cell.angle_alpha   90.00
_cell.angle_beta   90.00
_cell.angle_gamma   90.00
#
_symmetry.space_group_name_H-M   'P 1'
#
loop_
_entity.id
_entity.type
_entity.pdbx_description
1 polymer ?
#
loop_
_entity_poly.entity_id
_entity_poly.type
_entity_poly.pdbx_seq_one_letter_code
_entity_poly.pdbx_strand_id
1 'polypeptide(L)'
;MKPIIDQNSAKPKDYDKWTEKEQIKHIVDNIKTYIPSIPQSLLFFIPGTLYRGDCGRKSMDKPLWLDIEKFQRGQKFVLDHFFSVIFANILSLFQIFAFTDGLKPLIFSQQSHTPYLAFKRYNFCRGSLKEIKQRSRDFIEVWAKPYLRQIMPEWEHMLRCMIEGGCYCYDNFTFKMLLLFVTNLMNIDMPRTRSTLTYYEWFKLIMAQQ
;
A
#
# COMPACT_ATOMS: atom_id res chain seq x y z
N MET A 1 10.54 10.95 -15.32
CA MET A 1 9.70 11.52 -16.39
C MET A 1 10.21 12.93 -16.63
N LYS A 2 10.74 13.26 -17.82
CA LYS A 2 11.18 14.63 -18.10
C LYS A 2 9.95 15.55 -18.09
N PRO A 3 10.00 16.75 -17.48
CA PRO A 3 8.84 17.62 -17.38
C PRO A 3 8.29 17.93 -18.78
N ILE A 4 6.97 18.04 -18.91
CA ILE A 4 6.23 18.22 -20.20
C ILE A 4 6.79 19.40 -21.01
N ILE A 5 7.31 20.40 -20.32
CA ILE A 5 7.93 21.61 -20.87
C ILE A 5 9.22 21.28 -21.64
N ASP A 6 9.94 20.23 -21.26
CA ASP A 6 11.20 19.84 -21.90
C ASP A 6 11.04 19.18 -23.26
N GLN A 7 9.84 18.70 -23.60
CA GLN A 7 9.56 17.96 -24.83
C GLN A 7 8.90 18.80 -25.93
N ASN A 8 8.67 20.09 -25.68
CA ASN A 8 7.91 20.93 -26.59
C ASN A 8 8.80 21.54 -27.70
N SER A 9 8.40 21.39 -28.95
CA SER A 9 9.15 21.81 -30.15
C SER A 9 9.19 23.33 -30.36
N ALA A 10 8.45 24.10 -29.56
CA ALA A 10 8.44 25.57 -29.57
C ALA A 10 9.64 26.21 -28.84
N LYS A 11 10.56 25.42 -28.27
CA LYS A 11 11.75 25.94 -27.58
C LYS A 11 12.68 26.70 -28.55
N PRO A 12 13.16 27.91 -28.19
CA PRO A 12 14.16 28.63 -28.98
C PRO A 12 15.47 27.83 -29.16
N LYS A 13 16.13 27.97 -30.32
CA LYS A 13 17.37 27.21 -30.62
C LYS A 13 18.55 27.54 -29.69
N ASP A 14 18.57 28.74 -29.09
CA ASP A 14 19.60 29.18 -28.13
C ASP A 14 19.15 29.07 -26.67
N TYR A 15 18.02 28.42 -26.40
CA TYR A 15 17.39 28.34 -25.08
C TYR A 15 18.31 27.77 -23.99
N ASP A 16 19.13 26.78 -24.33
CA ASP A 16 20.05 26.13 -23.40
C ASP A 16 21.23 27.03 -22.97
N LYS A 17 21.48 28.14 -23.67
CA LYS A 17 22.53 29.11 -23.33
C LYS A 17 22.06 30.20 -22.35
N TRP A 18 20.77 30.27 -22.08
CA TRP A 18 20.19 31.31 -21.22
C TRP A 18 20.37 31.00 -19.74
N THR A 19 20.29 32.04 -18.89
CA THR A 19 20.29 31.84 -17.44
C THR A 19 18.95 31.24 -16.96
N GLU A 20 18.96 30.51 -15.84
CA GLU A 20 17.76 29.85 -15.27
C GLU A 20 16.59 30.83 -15.07
N LYS A 21 16.89 32.09 -14.70
CA LYS A 21 15.87 33.14 -14.55
C LYS A 21 15.26 33.58 -15.87
N GLU A 22 16.06 33.71 -16.93
CA GLU A 22 15.60 34.08 -18.27
C GLU A 22 14.77 32.96 -18.89
N GLN A 23 15.18 31.71 -18.68
CA GLN A 23 14.43 30.52 -19.09
C GLN A 23 13.05 30.47 -18.42
N ILE A 24 13.00 30.63 -17.08
CA ILE A 24 11.74 30.63 -16.33
C ILE A 24 10.85 31.78 -16.79
N LYS A 25 11.38 32.99 -16.95
CA LYS A 25 10.62 34.15 -17.43
C LYS A 25 10.03 33.91 -18.81
N HIS A 26 10.83 33.39 -19.74
CA HIS A 26 10.36 33.07 -21.09
C HIS A 26 9.27 31.99 -21.10
N ILE A 27 9.42 30.95 -20.28
CA ILE A 27 8.36 29.94 -20.13
C ILE A 27 7.09 30.61 -19.62
N VAL A 28 7.17 31.39 -18.53
CA VAL A 28 6.02 32.07 -17.92
C VAL A 28 5.27 32.95 -18.91
N ASP A 29 5.99 33.74 -19.70
CA ASP A 29 5.41 34.64 -20.69
C ASP A 29 4.76 33.88 -21.87
N ASN A 30 5.23 32.66 -22.17
CA ASN A 30 4.76 31.83 -23.28
C ASN A 30 4.00 30.57 -22.83
N ILE A 31 3.52 30.49 -21.58
CA ILE A 31 2.85 29.29 -21.01
C ILE A 31 1.71 28.81 -21.91
N LYS A 32 0.91 29.72 -22.47
CA LYS A 32 -0.23 29.38 -23.34
C LYS A 32 0.20 28.67 -24.62
N THR A 33 1.38 28.99 -25.14
CA THR A 33 1.96 28.36 -26.32
C THR A 33 2.47 26.96 -25.98
N TYR A 34 3.06 26.80 -24.79
CA TYR A 34 3.58 25.52 -24.34
C TYR A 34 2.50 24.55 -23.85
N ILE A 35 1.42 25.06 -23.24
CA ILE A 35 0.33 24.25 -22.68
C ILE A 35 -1.03 24.92 -22.99
N PRO A 36 -1.54 24.79 -24.22
CA PRO A 36 -2.76 25.46 -24.66
C PRO A 36 -4.03 24.95 -23.96
N SER A 37 -3.98 23.81 -23.29
CA SER A 37 -5.11 23.20 -22.58
C SER A 37 -5.34 23.74 -21.16
N ILE A 38 -4.51 24.65 -20.66
CA ILE A 38 -4.59 25.13 -19.28
C ILE A 38 -5.65 26.25 -19.14
N PRO A 39 -6.59 26.11 -18.16
CA PRO A 39 -7.53 27.17 -17.82
C PRO A 39 -6.84 28.44 -17.29
N GLN A 40 -7.36 29.61 -17.67
CA GLN A 40 -6.81 30.92 -17.30
C GLN A 40 -6.68 31.10 -15.78
N SER A 41 -7.60 30.53 -14.99
CA SER A 41 -7.59 30.59 -13.52
C SER A 41 -6.41 29.85 -12.87
N LEU A 42 -5.79 28.90 -13.57
CA LEU A 42 -4.69 28.10 -13.05
C LEU A 42 -3.31 28.57 -13.55
N LEU A 43 -3.28 29.57 -14.46
CA LEU A 43 -2.02 30.10 -14.98
C LEU A 43 -1.11 30.65 -13.87
N PHE A 44 -1.68 31.18 -12.78
CA PHE A 44 -0.89 31.75 -11.68
C PHE A 44 -0.14 30.69 -10.85
N PHE A 45 -0.57 29.42 -10.88
CA PHE A 45 0.10 28.33 -10.15
C PHE A 45 1.32 27.77 -10.88
N ILE A 46 1.37 27.93 -12.21
CA ILE A 46 2.41 27.35 -13.06
C ILE A 46 3.80 27.91 -12.77
N PRO A 47 3.98 29.22 -12.56
CA PRO A 47 5.26 29.77 -12.11
C PRO A 47 5.80 29.03 -10.87
N GLY A 48 4.92 28.65 -9.92
CA GLY A 48 5.30 27.90 -8.71
C GLY A 48 5.88 26.51 -8.96
N THR A 49 5.67 25.93 -10.14
CA THR A 49 6.29 24.66 -10.56
C THR A 49 7.66 24.85 -11.21
N LEU A 50 7.94 26.07 -11.70
CA LEU A 50 9.18 26.45 -12.36
C LEU A 50 10.21 26.99 -11.38
N TYR A 51 9.77 27.72 -10.35
CA TYR A 51 10.64 28.17 -9.28
C TYR A 51 10.97 27.00 -8.35
N ARG A 52 12.26 26.80 -8.06
CA ARG A 52 12.66 25.94 -6.94
C ARG A 52 12.06 26.50 -5.64
N GLY A 53 11.63 25.59 -4.76
CA GLY A 53 11.25 25.95 -3.40
C GLY A 53 12.37 26.74 -2.71
N ASP A 54 11.98 27.66 -1.84
CA ASP A 54 12.82 28.51 -0.99
C ASP A 54 13.74 27.72 -0.04
N CYS A 55 13.56 26.40 0.04
CA CYS A 55 14.27 25.49 0.93
C CYS A 55 15.77 25.36 0.63
N GLY A 56 16.29 25.99 -0.43
CA GLY A 56 17.72 26.05 -0.77
C GLY A 56 18.39 24.70 -1.08
N ARG A 57 17.62 23.61 -1.10
CA ARG A 57 18.09 22.24 -1.36
C ARG A 57 17.48 21.67 -2.62
N LYS A 58 18.21 20.81 -3.33
CA LYS A 58 17.63 20.05 -4.43
C LYS A 58 16.66 19.04 -3.85
N SER A 59 15.55 18.79 -4.54
CA SER A 59 14.53 17.80 -4.12
C SER A 59 15.10 16.38 -3.94
N MET A 60 16.21 16.08 -4.62
CA MET A 60 16.90 14.79 -4.54
C MET A 60 17.94 14.72 -3.41
N ASP A 61 18.21 15.83 -2.72
CA ASP A 61 19.19 15.86 -1.64
C ASP A 61 18.57 15.23 -0.39
N LYS A 62 19.29 14.30 0.23
CA LYS A 62 18.86 13.66 1.47
C LYS A 62 18.73 14.71 2.59
N PRO A 63 17.69 14.62 3.45
CA PRO A 63 17.59 15.52 4.59
C PRO A 63 18.79 15.32 5.53
N LEU A 64 19.36 16.40 6.07
CA LEU A 64 20.49 16.32 7.02
C LEU A 64 20.20 15.48 8.27
N TRP A 65 18.93 15.38 8.68
CA TRP A 65 18.52 14.57 9.82
C TRP A 65 18.32 13.09 9.46
N LEU A 66 18.44 12.71 8.19
CA LEU A 66 18.27 11.33 7.75
C LEU A 66 19.54 10.52 8.06
N ASP A 67 19.43 9.70 9.10
CA ASP A 67 20.40 8.68 9.46
C ASP A 67 20.18 7.42 8.62
N ILE A 68 21.12 7.13 7.71
CA ILE A 68 21.00 6.02 6.77
C ILE A 68 21.09 4.66 7.46
N GLU A 69 21.85 4.56 8.54
CA GLU A 69 21.98 3.30 9.29
C GLU A 69 20.67 2.99 10.02
N LYS A 70 20.04 3.99 10.66
CA LYS A 70 18.72 3.83 11.27
C LYS A 70 17.65 3.52 10.23
N PHE A 71 17.70 4.15 9.05
CA PHE A 71 16.77 3.87 7.97
C PHE A 71 16.87 2.40 7.51
N GLN A 72 18.08 1.91 7.23
CA GLN A 72 18.30 0.52 6.84
C GLN A 72 17.88 -0.47 7.93
N ARG A 73 18.13 -0.14 9.21
CA ARG A 73 17.68 -0.94 10.34
C ARG A 73 16.14 -0.99 10.43
N GLY A 74 15.47 0.12 10.16
CA GLY A 74 14.01 0.17 10.06
C GLY A 74 13.48 -0.69 8.92
N GLN A 75 14.12 -0.67 7.75
CA GLN A 75 13.74 -1.54 6.62
C GLN A 75 13.90 -3.01 6.98
N LYS A 76 15.02 -3.40 7.60
CA LYS A 76 15.25 -4.76 8.07
C LYS A 76 14.18 -5.19 9.08
N PHE A 77 13.87 -4.34 10.07
CA PHE A 77 12.82 -4.61 11.05
C PHE A 77 11.45 -4.86 10.41
N VAL A 78 11.07 -4.06 9.40
CA VAL A 78 9.81 -4.24 8.68
C VAL A 78 9.81 -5.55 7.88
N LEU A 79 10.95 -5.97 7.33
CA LEU A 79 11.04 -7.27 6.63
C LEU A 79 10.96 -8.44 7.61
N ASP A 80 11.67 -8.37 8.72
CA ASP A 80 11.68 -9.42 9.76
C ASP A 80 10.29 -9.57 10.44
N HIS A 81 9.51 -8.48 10.51
CA HIS A 81 8.17 -8.45 11.13
C HIS A 81 7.05 -8.05 10.15
N PHE A 82 7.21 -8.40 8.88
CA PHE A 82 6.33 -7.95 7.79
C PHE A 82 4.85 -8.20 8.06
N PHE A 83 4.52 -9.38 8.59
CA PHE A 83 3.14 -9.76 8.87
C PHE A 83 2.48 -8.89 9.96
N SER A 84 3.17 -8.61 11.06
CA SER A 84 2.64 -7.77 12.15
C SER A 84 2.44 -6.34 11.69
N VAL A 85 3.40 -5.82 10.90
CA VAL A 85 3.31 -4.47 10.35
C VAL A 85 2.14 -4.38 9.37
N ILE A 86 1.95 -5.36 8.50
CA ILE A 86 0.78 -5.41 7.60
C ILE A 86 -0.52 -5.53 8.39
N PHE A 87 -0.57 -6.39 9.40
CA PHE A 87 -1.76 -6.58 10.21
C PHE A 87 -2.13 -5.30 10.99
N ALA A 88 -1.15 -4.64 11.60
CA ALA A 88 -1.34 -3.34 12.24
C ALA A 88 -1.81 -2.28 11.23
N ASN A 89 -1.28 -2.30 10.00
CA ASN A 89 -1.78 -1.42 8.94
C ASN A 89 -3.23 -1.72 8.57
N ILE A 90 -3.62 -3.00 8.41
CA ILE A 90 -5.00 -3.40 8.14
C ILE A 90 -5.92 -2.91 9.27
N LEU A 91 -5.55 -3.12 10.54
CA LEU A 91 -6.32 -2.64 11.68
C LEU A 91 -6.43 -1.11 11.72
N SER A 92 -5.34 -0.39 11.46
CA SER A 92 -5.34 1.07 11.39
C SER A 92 -6.24 1.61 10.27
N LEU A 93 -6.29 0.92 9.13
CA LEU A 93 -7.18 1.25 8.01
C LEU A 93 -8.65 1.00 8.37
N PHE A 94 -8.96 -0.13 9.01
CA PHE A 94 -10.30 -0.38 9.57
C PHE A 94 -10.70 0.71 10.55
N GLN A 95 -9.77 1.16 11.40
CA GLN A 95 -10.01 2.25 12.34
C GLN A 95 -10.29 3.58 11.62
N ILE A 96 -9.48 3.95 10.61
CA ILE A 96 -9.71 5.15 9.78
C ILE A 96 -11.09 5.12 9.09
N PHE A 97 -11.56 3.94 8.68
CA PHE A 97 -12.89 3.79 8.09
C PHE A 97 -14.04 3.75 9.11
N ALA A 98 -13.75 3.42 10.36
CA ALA A 98 -14.74 3.44 11.45
C ALA A 98 -15.01 4.87 11.95
N PHE A 99 -14.03 5.78 11.86
CA PHE A 99 -14.20 7.18 12.28
C PHE A 99 -14.64 8.07 11.11
N THR A 100 -15.79 8.74 11.29
CA THR A 100 -16.39 9.62 10.28
C THR A 100 -15.49 10.79 9.88
N ASP A 101 -14.64 11.28 10.78
CA ASP A 101 -13.68 12.36 10.50
C ASP A 101 -12.54 11.93 9.57
N GLY A 102 -12.07 10.67 9.67
CA GLY A 102 -11.10 10.11 8.73
C GLY A 102 -11.69 9.88 7.33
N LEU A 103 -13.00 9.65 7.25
CA LEU A 103 -13.74 9.49 6.00
C LEU A 103 -13.99 10.81 5.26
N LYS A 104 -14.17 11.92 5.97
CA LYS A 104 -14.53 13.23 5.39
C LYS A 104 -13.56 13.70 4.28
N PRO A 105 -12.22 13.64 4.45
CA PRO A 105 -11.28 14.00 3.39
C PRO A 105 -11.34 13.03 2.18
N LEU A 106 -11.55 11.74 2.43
CA LEU A 106 -11.69 10.73 1.37
C LEU A 106 -12.95 10.95 0.54
N ILE A 107 -14.06 11.31 1.19
CA ILE A 107 -15.31 11.74 0.56
C ILE A 107 -15.09 13.04 -0.25
N PHE A 108 -14.40 14.02 0.34
CA PHE A 108 -14.17 15.32 -0.27
C PHE A 108 -13.30 15.26 -1.54
N SER A 109 -12.44 14.24 -1.68
CA SER A 109 -11.61 14.01 -2.88
C SER A 109 -12.42 13.79 -4.17
N GLN A 110 -13.76 13.71 -4.10
CA GLN A 110 -14.72 13.52 -5.20
C GLN A 110 -14.62 12.15 -5.92
N GLN A 111 -13.48 11.47 -5.85
CA GLN A 111 -13.27 10.13 -6.41
C GLN A 111 -13.84 9.00 -5.52
N SER A 112 -14.31 9.33 -4.32
CA SER A 112 -14.89 8.40 -3.33
C SER A 112 -15.94 9.10 -2.46
N HIS A 113 -16.72 10.01 -3.08
CA HIS A 113 -17.64 10.95 -2.43
C HIS A 113 -18.85 10.32 -1.73
N THR A 114 -19.07 9.02 -1.88
CA THR A 114 -20.00 8.26 -1.05
C THR A 114 -19.24 7.15 -0.34
N PRO A 115 -19.62 6.79 0.90
CA PRO A 115 -19.08 5.62 1.59
C PRO A 115 -19.13 4.35 0.73
N TYR A 116 -20.18 4.21 -0.10
CA TYR A 116 -20.33 3.11 -1.07
C TYR A 116 -19.27 3.12 -2.18
N LEU A 117 -18.93 4.28 -2.74
CA LEU A 117 -17.89 4.40 -3.77
C LEU A 117 -16.48 4.24 -3.20
N ALA A 118 -16.24 4.75 -1.98
CA ALA A 118 -15.00 4.52 -1.23
C ALA A 118 -14.79 3.02 -0.99
N PHE A 119 -15.82 2.35 -0.47
CA PHE A 119 -15.85 0.90 -0.31
C PHE A 119 -15.56 0.20 -1.63
N LYS A 120 -16.29 0.50 -2.71
CA LYS A 120 -16.10 -0.12 -4.04
C LYS A 120 -14.68 0.03 -4.60
N ARG A 121 -13.97 1.12 -4.28
CA ARG A 121 -12.62 1.40 -4.78
C ARG A 121 -11.53 0.61 -4.05
N TYR A 122 -11.64 0.48 -2.74
CA TYR A 122 -10.66 -0.21 -1.89
C TYR A 122 -11.04 -1.65 -1.56
N ASN A 123 -12.22 -2.11 -1.98
CA ASN A 123 -12.69 -3.46 -1.72
C ASN A 123 -12.00 -4.47 -2.67
N PHE A 124 -11.30 -5.42 -2.05
CA PHE A 124 -10.73 -6.58 -2.73
C PHE A 124 -11.77 -7.37 -3.54
N CYS A 125 -13.03 -7.37 -3.10
CA CYS A 125 -14.19 -7.98 -3.74
C CYS A 125 -14.83 -7.10 -4.84
N ARG A 126 -14.05 -6.25 -5.51
CA ARG A 126 -14.56 -5.46 -6.65
C ARG A 126 -14.71 -6.33 -7.90
N GLY A 127 -15.91 -6.32 -8.51
CA GLY A 127 -16.17 -6.92 -9.82
C GLY A 127 -17.21 -8.03 -9.78
N SER A 128 -17.26 -8.84 -10.84
CA SER A 128 -18.09 -10.06 -10.83
C SER A 128 -17.48 -11.13 -9.93
N LEU A 129 -18.28 -12.11 -9.47
CA LEU A 129 -17.78 -13.24 -8.67
C LEU A 129 -16.61 -13.96 -9.37
N LYS A 130 -16.61 -14.02 -10.70
CA LYS A 130 -15.54 -14.62 -11.49
C LYS A 130 -14.23 -13.83 -11.38
N GLU A 131 -14.31 -12.50 -11.49
CA GLU A 131 -13.15 -11.60 -11.35
C GLU A 131 -12.59 -11.61 -9.93
N ILE A 132 -13.46 -11.63 -8.92
CA ILE A 132 -13.06 -11.70 -7.51
C ILE A 132 -12.36 -13.03 -7.25
N LYS A 133 -12.95 -14.17 -7.67
CA LYS A 133 -12.32 -15.48 -7.53
C LYS A 133 -10.96 -15.55 -8.23
N GLN A 134 -10.83 -14.91 -9.41
CA GLN A 134 -9.56 -14.86 -10.11
C GLN A 134 -8.52 -14.04 -9.33
N ARG A 135 -8.87 -12.83 -8.89
CA ARG A 135 -7.97 -11.98 -8.11
C ARG A 135 -7.55 -12.62 -6.79
N SER A 136 -8.47 -13.30 -6.11
CA SER A 136 -8.15 -14.06 -4.90
C SER A 136 -7.14 -15.16 -5.18
N ARG A 137 -7.29 -15.90 -6.30
CA ARG A 137 -6.32 -16.92 -6.71
C ARG A 137 -4.96 -16.30 -7.04
N ASP A 138 -4.93 -15.23 -7.83
CA ASP A 138 -3.69 -14.56 -8.20
C ASP A 138 -2.95 -14.03 -6.96
N PHE A 139 -3.67 -13.48 -5.98
CA PHE A 139 -3.10 -13.05 -4.71
C PHE A 139 -2.51 -14.22 -3.90
N ILE A 140 -3.24 -15.34 -3.80
CA ILE A 140 -2.78 -16.53 -3.05
C ILE A 140 -1.53 -17.13 -3.71
N GLU A 141 -1.52 -17.29 -5.03
CA GLU A 141 -0.41 -17.92 -5.76
C GLU A 141 0.83 -17.05 -5.84
N VAL A 142 0.68 -15.75 -6.13
CA VAL A 142 1.81 -14.84 -6.35
C VAL A 142 2.41 -14.33 -5.05
N TRP A 143 1.58 -14.11 -4.02
CA TRP A 143 2.02 -13.52 -2.76
C TRP A 143 1.96 -14.54 -1.63
N ALA A 144 0.77 -15.02 -1.24
CA ALA A 144 0.64 -15.78 0.01
C ALA A 144 1.52 -17.04 0.06
N LYS A 145 1.52 -17.87 -0.98
CA LYS A 145 2.28 -19.13 -1.02
C LYS A 145 3.80 -18.94 -0.97
N PRO A 146 4.43 -18.05 -1.78
CA PRO A 146 5.86 -17.78 -1.68
C PRO A 146 6.31 -17.32 -0.30
N TYR A 147 5.56 -16.43 0.36
CA TYR A 147 5.94 -15.94 1.69
C TYR A 147 5.78 -17.03 2.77
N LEU A 148 4.78 -17.91 2.65
CA LEU A 148 4.63 -19.05 3.56
C LEU A 148 5.74 -20.10 3.43
N ARG A 149 6.49 -20.12 2.32
CA ARG A 149 7.69 -20.96 2.20
C ARG A 149 8.91 -20.36 2.90
N GLN A 150 8.88 -19.08 3.23
CA GLN A 150 9.97 -18.33 3.86
C GLN A 150 9.61 -17.91 5.30
N ILE A 151 8.87 -18.76 6.02
CA ILE A 151 8.44 -18.47 7.39
C ILE A 151 9.66 -18.44 8.32
N MET A 152 9.81 -17.33 9.05
CA MET A 152 10.81 -17.17 10.09
C MET A 152 10.30 -17.70 11.45
N PRO A 153 11.17 -18.21 12.34
CA PRO A 153 10.78 -18.70 13.67
C PRO A 153 10.02 -17.66 14.52
N GLU A 154 10.37 -16.38 14.37
CA GLU A 154 9.75 -15.26 15.06
C GLU A 154 8.30 -15.04 14.63
N TRP A 155 8.01 -15.28 13.34
CA TRP A 155 6.64 -15.24 12.81
C TRP A 155 5.78 -16.33 13.44
N GLU A 156 6.32 -17.55 13.54
CA GLU A 156 5.62 -18.68 14.15
C GLU A 156 5.32 -18.40 15.62
N HIS A 157 6.32 -17.92 16.36
CA HIS A 157 6.19 -17.57 17.77
C HIS A 157 5.11 -16.50 17.98
N MET A 158 5.14 -15.43 17.19
CA MET A 158 4.15 -14.36 17.27
C MET A 158 2.74 -14.84 16.95
N LEU A 159 2.57 -15.66 15.92
CA LEU A 159 1.27 -16.18 15.54
C LEU A 159 0.72 -17.14 16.61
N ARG A 160 1.59 -17.91 17.29
CA ARG A 160 1.23 -18.70 18.49
C ARG A 160 0.75 -17.81 19.62
N CYS A 161 1.50 -16.76 19.98
CA CYS A 161 1.10 -15.82 21.03
C CYS A 161 -0.23 -15.13 20.71
N MET A 162 -0.45 -14.72 19.45
CA MET A 162 -1.70 -14.12 19.01
C MET A 162 -2.88 -15.07 19.21
N ILE A 163 -2.70 -16.34 18.86
CA ILE A 163 -3.76 -17.35 18.95
C ILE A 163 -4.04 -17.76 20.39
N GLU A 164 -2.99 -17.95 21.19
CA GLU A 164 -3.13 -18.16 22.63
C GLU A 164 -3.84 -16.99 23.31
N GLY A 165 -3.56 -15.74 22.91
CA GLY A 165 -4.31 -14.57 23.37
C GLY A 165 -5.75 -14.51 22.83
N GLY A 166 -5.96 -14.93 21.58
CA GLY A 166 -7.28 -14.97 20.93
C GLY A 166 -8.23 -16.03 21.50
N CYS A 167 -7.71 -17.11 22.09
CA CYS A 167 -8.50 -18.15 22.76
C CYS A 167 -9.37 -17.62 23.91
N TYR A 168 -9.03 -16.45 24.47
CA TYR A 168 -9.84 -15.80 25.51
C TYR A 168 -11.07 -15.09 24.94
N CYS A 169 -11.07 -14.75 23.64
CA CYS A 169 -12.17 -14.03 22.97
C CYS A 169 -12.94 -14.90 21.97
N TYR A 170 -12.30 -15.93 21.41
CA TYR A 170 -12.88 -16.86 20.44
C TYR A 170 -12.64 -18.31 20.87
N ASP A 171 -13.61 -19.18 20.58
CA ASP A 171 -13.66 -20.58 20.97
C ASP A 171 -12.34 -21.33 20.74
N ASN A 172 -11.51 -21.45 21.80
CA ASN A 172 -10.33 -22.31 21.98
C ASN A 172 -9.66 -22.81 20.69
N PHE A 173 -9.32 -21.91 19.78
CA PHE A 173 -8.75 -22.26 18.49
C PHE A 173 -7.24 -22.38 18.65
N THR A 174 -6.66 -23.57 18.51
CA THR A 174 -5.21 -23.77 18.68
C THR A 174 -4.45 -23.33 17.44
N PHE A 175 -3.16 -23.00 17.62
CA PHE A 175 -2.28 -22.60 16.53
C PHE A 175 -2.25 -23.62 15.38
N LYS A 176 -2.25 -24.93 15.71
CA LYS A 176 -2.28 -26.01 14.71
C LYS A 176 -3.57 -26.01 13.89
N MET A 177 -4.71 -25.76 14.54
CA MET A 177 -6.01 -25.66 13.86
C MET A 177 -6.05 -24.44 12.94
N LEU A 178 -5.54 -23.27 13.38
CA LEU A 178 -5.42 -22.10 12.51
C LEU A 178 -4.54 -22.39 11.30
N LEU A 179 -3.35 -22.95 11.53
CA LEU A 179 -2.42 -23.23 10.46
C LEU A 179 -3.07 -24.16 9.41
N LEU A 180 -3.70 -25.24 9.86
CA LEU A 180 -4.40 -26.18 8.97
C LEU A 180 -5.62 -25.57 8.29
N PHE A 181 -6.39 -24.72 8.98
CA PHE A 181 -7.52 -24.02 8.40
C PHE A 181 -7.07 -23.11 7.25
N VAL A 182 -6.04 -22.29 7.50
CA VAL A 182 -5.50 -21.37 6.51
C VAL A 182 -4.85 -22.14 5.35
N THR A 183 -4.06 -23.18 5.61
CA THR A 183 -3.43 -23.97 4.54
C THR A 183 -4.44 -24.74 3.70
N ASN A 184 -5.51 -25.26 4.30
CA ASN A 184 -6.62 -25.88 3.56
C ASN A 184 -7.31 -24.87 2.63
N LEU A 185 -7.54 -23.62 3.08
CA LEU A 185 -8.10 -22.55 2.24
C LEU A 185 -7.20 -22.22 1.04
N MET A 186 -5.88 -22.33 1.20
CA MET A 186 -4.90 -22.10 0.14
C MET A 186 -4.59 -23.36 -0.70
N ASN A 187 -5.28 -24.46 -0.41
CA ASN A 187 -5.06 -25.77 -1.03
C ASN A 187 -3.60 -26.26 -0.90
N ILE A 188 -3.02 -26.06 0.29
CA ILE A 188 -1.69 -26.55 0.67
C ILE A 188 -1.88 -27.70 1.64
N ASP A 189 -1.47 -28.90 1.23
CA ASP A 189 -1.56 -30.08 2.08
C ASP A 189 -0.43 -30.12 3.12
N MET A 190 -0.81 -30.36 4.38
CA MET A 190 0.10 -30.44 5.53
C MET A 190 -0.15 -31.73 6.31
N PRO A 191 0.16 -32.91 5.73
CA PRO A 191 -0.24 -34.21 6.29
C PRO A 191 0.41 -34.49 7.64
N ARG A 192 1.64 -34.01 7.86
CA ARG A 192 2.35 -34.14 9.14
C ARG A 192 1.68 -33.36 10.26
N THR A 193 1.27 -32.11 10.01
CA THR A 193 0.58 -31.31 11.03
C THR A 193 -0.79 -31.90 11.33
N ARG A 194 -1.48 -32.39 10.30
CA ARG A 194 -2.80 -33.01 10.42
C ARG A 194 -2.78 -34.28 11.27
N SER A 195 -1.73 -35.10 11.19
CA SER A 195 -1.59 -36.29 12.04
C SER A 195 -1.28 -35.97 13.51
N THR A 196 -0.84 -34.74 13.83
CA THR A 196 -0.59 -34.32 15.21
C THR A 196 -1.80 -33.72 15.93
N LEU A 197 -2.96 -33.66 15.27
CA LEU A 197 -4.18 -33.15 15.88
C LEU A 197 -4.77 -34.16 16.85
N THR A 198 -5.29 -33.65 17.96
CA THR A 198 -6.16 -34.44 18.84
C THR A 198 -7.54 -34.64 18.21
N TYR A 199 -8.27 -35.66 18.66
CA TYR A 199 -9.64 -35.92 18.18
C TYR A 199 -10.57 -34.71 18.34
N TYR A 200 -10.45 -33.99 19.46
CA TYR A 200 -11.25 -32.79 19.74
C TYR A 200 -10.90 -31.62 18.81
N GLU A 201 -9.60 -31.39 18.55
CA GLU A 201 -9.17 -30.38 17.59
C GLU A 201 -9.60 -30.73 16.16
N TRP A 202 -9.54 -32.00 15.78
CA TRP A 202 -9.98 -32.46 14.46
C TRP A 202 -11.49 -32.23 14.27
N PHE A 203 -12.30 -32.57 15.28
CA PHE A 203 -13.74 -32.32 15.25
C PHE A 203 -14.05 -30.83 15.13
N LYS A 204 -13.39 -29.97 15.91
CA LYS A 204 -13.55 -28.51 15.82
C LYS A 204 -13.17 -27.94 14.46
N LEU A 205 -12.08 -28.42 13.89
CA LEU A 205 -11.63 -27.97 12.57
C LEU A 205 -12.67 -28.30 11.49
N ILE A 206 -13.33 -29.46 11.56
CA ILE A 206 -14.43 -29.83 10.64
C ILE A 206 -15.64 -28.91 10.82
N MET A 207 -16.04 -28.66 12.06
CA MET A 207 -17.15 -27.76 12.36
C MET A 207 -16.90 -26.32 11.87
N ALA A 208 -15.64 -25.87 11.90
CA ALA A 208 -15.24 -24.54 11.42
C ALA A 208 -15.12 -24.44 9.88
N GLN A 209 -15.19 -25.55 9.15
CA GLN A 209 -15.06 -25.62 7.69
C GLN A 209 -16.38 -25.84 6.95
N GLN A 210 -17.49 -26.08 7.66
CA GLN A 210 -18.86 -26.12 7.11
C GLN A 210 -19.47 -24.72 6.99
#